data_AF-A0A0F4RJN8-F1
#
_entry.id   AF-A0A0F4RJN8-F1
#
_cell.length_a   1.000
_cell.length_b   1.000
_cell.length_c   1.000
_cell.angle_alpha   90.00
_cell.angle_beta   90.00
_cell.angle_gamma   90.00
#
_symmetry.space_group_name_H-M   'P 1'
#
loop_
_entity.id
_entity.type
_entity.pdbx_description
1 polymer ?
#
loop_
_entity_poly.entity_id
_entity_poly.type
_entity_poly.pdbx_seq_one_letter_code
_entity_poly.pdbx_strand_id
1 'polypeptide(L)'
;MTDHNGKEAIARNEIKRVFGTPEGEDNVSLFVTHHLDELSSEEWREVCGAGTPSAQQILSSLALVSKWSSQDSEIIDIFDFSLPKNTTQYVISVAFDGDDISKITMES
;
A
#
# COMPACT_ATOMS: atom_id res chain seq x y z
N MET A 1 -14.54 9.28 -18.86
CA MET A 1 -13.07 9.10 -18.77
C MET A 1 -12.80 8.81 -17.31
N THR A 2 -12.62 7.55 -16.93
CA THR A 2 -12.38 7.18 -15.54
C THR A 2 -10.99 7.69 -15.18
N ASP A 3 -10.94 8.75 -14.38
CA ASP A 3 -9.70 9.39 -13.96
C ASP A 3 -9.04 8.49 -12.90
N HIS A 4 -8.33 7.46 -13.37
CA HIS A 4 -7.68 6.48 -12.52
C HIS A 4 -6.62 7.09 -11.59
N ASN A 5 -6.14 8.30 -11.89
CA ASN A 5 -5.26 9.07 -11.02
C ASN A 5 -5.96 9.50 -9.72
N GLY A 6 -7.28 9.74 -9.76
CA GLY A 6 -8.08 10.07 -8.59
C GLY A 6 -8.17 8.89 -7.61
N LYS A 7 -8.42 7.68 -8.11
CA LYS A 7 -8.54 6.47 -7.28
C LYS A 7 -7.21 6.08 -6.63
N GLU A 8 -6.07 6.24 -7.31
CA GLU A 8 -4.76 6.01 -6.69
C GLU A 8 -4.55 6.95 -5.48
N ALA A 9 -4.87 8.24 -5.62
CA ALA A 9 -4.75 9.19 -4.52
C ALA A 9 -5.68 8.84 -3.34
N ILE A 10 -6.91 8.41 -3.63
CA ILE A 10 -7.85 7.94 -2.62
C ILE A 10 -7.29 6.70 -1.91
N ALA A 11 -6.79 5.71 -2.65
CA ALA A 11 -6.18 4.50 -2.09
C ALA A 11 -5.01 4.82 -1.15
N ARG A 12 -4.11 5.71 -1.57
CA ARG A 12 -2.97 6.17 -0.76
C ARG A 12 -3.41 6.86 0.52
N ASN A 13 -4.45 7.69 0.45
CA ASN A 13 -5.01 8.34 1.63
C ASN A 13 -5.65 7.30 2.56
N GLU A 14 -6.27 6.28 1.99
CA GLU A 14 -6.91 5.20 2.75
C GLU A 14 -5.91 4.39 3.55
N ILE A 15 -4.85 3.95 2.88
CA ILE A 15 -3.73 3.23 3.51
C ILE A 15 -3.21 4.04 4.71
N LYS A 16 -3.04 5.35 4.55
CA LYS A 16 -2.60 6.23 5.64
C LYS A 16 -3.64 6.40 6.75
N ARG A 17 -4.94 6.38 6.41
CA ARG A 17 -6.04 6.54 7.37
C ARG A 17 -6.18 5.32 8.28
N VAL A 18 -6.09 4.11 7.72
CA VAL A 18 -6.27 2.86 8.48
C VAL A 18 -5.04 2.45 9.27
N PHE A 19 -3.88 3.05 8.99
CA PHE A 19 -2.67 2.79 9.78
C PHE A 19 -2.88 3.12 11.25
N GLY A 20 -2.59 2.16 12.14
CA GLY A 20 -2.77 2.31 13.58
C GLY A 20 -4.22 2.22 14.06
N THR A 21 -5.17 1.89 13.19
CA THR A 21 -6.56 1.55 13.57
C THR A 21 -6.76 0.03 13.57
N PRO A 22 -7.80 -0.49 14.24
CA PRO A 22 -8.12 -1.92 14.20
C PRO A 22 -8.35 -2.45 12.78
N GLU A 23 -8.89 -1.63 11.87
CA GLU A 23 -9.13 -2.01 10.47
C GLU A 23 -7.81 -2.23 9.70
N GLY A 24 -6.75 -1.52 10.07
CA GLY A 24 -5.44 -1.61 9.43
C GLY A 24 -4.43 -2.45 10.20
N GLU A 25 -4.81 -3.09 11.31
CA GLU A 25 -3.88 -3.81 12.19
C GLU A 25 -3.23 -5.00 11.46
N ASP A 26 -4.04 -5.85 10.84
CA ASP A 26 -3.61 -7.07 10.13
C ASP A 26 -3.12 -6.83 8.69
N ASN A 27 -3.08 -5.58 8.22
CA ASN A 27 -2.66 -5.25 6.85
C ASN A 27 -1.59 -4.15 6.84
N VAL A 28 -1.98 -2.87 6.89
CA VAL A 28 -1.06 -1.74 6.74
C VAL A 28 -0.12 -1.63 7.94
N SER A 29 -0.62 -1.80 9.16
CA SER A 29 0.18 -1.71 10.37
C SER A 29 1.16 -2.88 10.45
N LEU A 30 0.69 -4.10 10.18
CA LEU A 30 1.52 -5.29 10.06
C LEU A 30 2.61 -5.12 8.99
N PHE A 31 2.27 -4.61 7.81
CA PHE A 31 3.23 -4.35 6.75
C PHE A 31 4.34 -3.40 7.22
N VAL A 32 3.99 -2.29 7.88
CA VAL A 32 4.97 -1.31 8.36
C VAL A 32 5.86 -1.91 9.45
N THR A 33 5.28 -2.57 10.46
CA THR A 33 6.04 -3.12 11.59
C THR A 33 6.92 -4.29 11.16
N HIS A 34 6.42 -5.16 10.27
CA HIS A 34 7.18 -6.28 9.73
C HIS A 34 8.43 -5.82 8.99
N HIS A 35 8.30 -4.88 8.04
CA HIS A 35 9.45 -4.40 7.28
C HIS A 35 10.39 -3.52 8.10
N LEU A 36 9.90 -2.82 9.14
CA LEU A 36 10.76 -2.07 10.05
C LEU A 36 11.75 -2.97 10.80
N ASP A 37 11.34 -4.21 11.10
CA ASP A 37 12.17 -5.20 11.78
C ASP A 37 13.04 -6.00 10.78
N GLU A 38 12.51 -6.27 9.58
CA GLU A 38 13.18 -7.10 8.57
C GLU A 38 14.27 -6.37 7.78
N LEU A 39 14.05 -5.11 7.39
CA LEU A 39 14.96 -4.38 6.51
C LEU A 39 16.08 -3.69 7.28
N SER A 40 17.28 -3.77 6.74
CA SER A 40 18.46 -3.09 7.27
C SER A 40 18.40 -1.57 7.05
N SER A 41 19.22 -0.84 7.80
CA SER A 41 19.35 0.61 7.61
C SER A 41 19.89 1.02 6.23
N GLU A 42 20.60 0.15 5.54
CA GLU A 42 21.08 0.42 4.18
C GLU A 42 19.93 0.34 3.18
N GLU A 43 19.13 -0.72 3.26
CA GLU A 43 17.91 -0.91 2.46
C GLU A 43 16.91 0.22 2.70
N TRP A 44 16.70 0.62 3.96
CA TRP A 44 15.81 1.74 4.26
C TRP A 44 16.31 3.07 3.72
N ARG A 45 17.62 3.29 3.69
CA ARG A 45 18.20 4.50 3.09
C ARG A 45 18.03 4.52 1.58
N GLU A 46 18.00 3.35 0.94
CA GLU A 46 17.67 3.22 -0.47
C GLU A 46 16.20 3.45 -0.80
N VAL A 47 15.30 3.10 0.13
CA VAL A 47 13.84 3.19 -0.03
C VAL A 47 13.29 4.56 0.35
N CYS A 48 13.69 5.08 1.52
CA CYS A 48 13.14 6.30 2.13
C CYS A 48 14.19 7.42 2.30
N GLY A 49 15.46 7.20 1.94
CA GLY A 49 16.55 8.15 2.19
C GLY A 49 17.00 8.23 3.66
N ALA A 50 16.44 7.41 4.55
CA ALA A 50 16.73 7.39 5.98
C ALA A 50 17.01 5.95 6.44
N GLY A 51 18.00 5.74 7.32
CA GLY A 51 18.35 4.40 7.81
C GLY A 51 17.39 3.84 8.88
N THR A 52 16.54 4.68 9.44
CA THR A 52 15.48 4.30 10.38
C THR A 52 14.25 5.18 10.09
N PRO A 53 13.47 4.85 9.05
CA PRO A 53 12.35 5.69 8.66
C PRO A 53 11.21 5.57 9.67
N SER A 54 10.46 6.66 9.84
CA SER A 54 9.18 6.61 10.55
C SER A 54 8.14 5.86 9.71
N ALA A 55 7.10 5.34 10.37
CA ALA A 55 5.95 4.73 9.69
C ALA A 55 5.37 5.65 8.60
N GLN A 56 5.26 6.96 8.87
CA GLN A 56 4.76 7.93 7.91
C GLN A 56 5.65 8.08 6.67
N GLN A 57 6.98 7.98 6.84
CA GLN A 57 7.90 7.96 5.70
C GLN A 57 7.72 6.69 4.87
N ILE A 58 7.57 5.52 5.50
CA ILE A 58 7.32 4.25 4.81
C ILE A 58 6.04 4.33 3.98
N LEU A 59 4.93 4.74 4.59
CA LEU A 59 3.64 4.88 3.91
C LEU A 59 3.65 5.93 2.79
N SER A 60 4.51 6.94 2.89
CA SER A 60 4.67 7.96 1.84
C SER A 60 5.59 7.51 0.71
N SER A 61 6.49 6.55 0.96
CA SER A 61 7.41 5.98 -0.03
C SER A 61 6.78 4.85 -0.85
N LEU A 62 5.61 4.34 -0.46
CA LEU A 62 4.89 3.30 -1.21
C LEU A 62 4.74 3.69 -2.69
N ALA A 63 5.14 2.80 -3.58
CA ALA A 63 5.00 2.96 -5.02
C ALA A 63 3.84 2.08 -5.52
N LEU A 64 3.07 2.59 -6.49
CA LEU A 64 2.10 1.77 -7.20
C LEU A 64 2.89 0.78 -8.07
N VAL A 65 2.74 -0.51 -7.79
CA VAL A 65 3.45 -1.58 -8.52
C VAL A 65 2.59 -2.24 -9.57
N SER A 66 1.29 -2.34 -9.32
CA SER A 66 0.33 -2.91 -10.25
C SER A 66 -1.02 -2.25 -10.10
N LYS A 67 -1.77 -2.26 -11.19
CA LYS A 67 -3.16 -1.80 -11.22
C LYS A 67 -3.90 -2.61 -12.27
N TRP A 68 -5.02 -3.19 -11.87
CA TRP A 68 -5.86 -4.00 -12.75
C TRP A 68 -7.32 -3.90 -12.33
N SER A 69 -8.20 -4.30 -13.23
CA SER A 69 -9.65 -4.31 -12.96
C SER A 69 -10.18 -5.71 -13.24
N SER A 70 -10.88 -6.30 -12.27
CA SER A 70 -11.62 -7.55 -12.48
C SER A 70 -13.01 -7.25 -13.03
N GLN A 71 -13.49 -8.07 -13.97
CA GLN A 71 -14.86 -7.97 -14.52
C GLN A 71 -15.66 -9.27 -14.31
N ASP A 72 -15.19 -10.16 -13.44
CA ASP A 72 -15.78 -11.50 -13.27
C ASP A 72 -17.19 -11.48 -12.64
N SER A 73 -17.56 -10.42 -11.92
CA SER A 73 -18.92 -10.22 -11.39
C SER A 73 -19.31 -8.75 -11.30
N GLU A 74 -18.40 -7.90 -10.83
CA GLU A 74 -18.52 -6.43 -10.76
C GLU A 74 -17.18 -5.82 -11.21
N ILE A 75 -17.17 -4.56 -11.66
CA ILE A 75 -15.90 -3.88 -12.00
C ILE A 75 -15.20 -3.53 -10.70
N ILE A 76 -14.25 -4.38 -10.30
CA ILE A 76 -13.41 -4.15 -9.12
C ILE A 76 -12.07 -3.62 -9.58
N ASP A 77 -11.79 -2.34 -9.31
CA ASP A 77 -10.47 -1.76 -9.56
C ASP A 77 -9.54 -2.08 -8.39
N ILE A 78 -8.38 -2.66 -8.66
CA ILE A 78 -7.41 -3.06 -7.65
C ILE A 78 -6.10 -2.31 -7.90
N PHE A 79 -5.57 -1.74 -6.83
CA PHE A 79 -4.32 -0.99 -6.80
C PHE A 79 -3.38 -1.60 -5.79
N ASP A 80 -2.24 -2.09 -6.27
CA ASP A 80 -1.23 -2.76 -5.45
C ASP A 80 -0.08 -1.80 -5.19
N PHE A 81 0.23 -1.58 -3.92
CA PHE A 81 1.31 -0.72 -3.47
C PHE A 81 2.39 -1.53 -2.76
N SER A 82 3.65 -1.25 -3.03
CA SER A 82 4.77 -1.89 -2.33
C SER A 82 5.89 -0.90 -2.06
N LEU A 83 6.91 -1.35 -1.33
CA LEU A 83 8.16 -0.60 -1.22
C LEU A 83 8.81 -0.50 -2.62
N PRO A 84 9.40 0.66 -2.94
CA PRO A 84 10.08 0.87 -4.21
C PRO A 84 11.26 -0.10 -4.37
N LYS A 85 11.78 -0.22 -5.59
CA LYS A 85 12.94 -1.07 -5.92
C LYS A 85 12.76 -2.56 -5.66
N ASN A 86 11.52 -3.05 -5.55
CA ASN A 86 11.23 -4.47 -5.33
C ASN A 86 11.92 -5.03 -4.06
N THR A 87 12.06 -4.18 -3.03
CA THR A 87 12.66 -4.55 -1.74
C THR A 87 11.92 -5.72 -1.06
N THR A 88 10.65 -5.92 -1.42
CA THR A 88 9.81 -6.98 -0.89
C THR A 88 8.86 -7.51 -1.97
N GLN A 89 8.34 -8.72 -1.75
CA GLN A 89 7.23 -9.27 -2.54
C GLN A 89 5.87 -8.93 -1.93
N TYR A 90 5.85 -8.40 -0.70
CA TYR A 90 4.61 -7.99 -0.06
C TYR A 90 4.02 -6.75 -0.74
N VAL A 91 2.70 -6.77 -0.92
CA VAL A 91 1.93 -5.64 -1.45
C VAL A 91 0.77 -5.31 -0.53
N ILE A 92 0.39 -4.03 -0.48
CA ILE A 92 -0.88 -3.56 0.05
C ILE A 92 -1.81 -3.36 -1.13
N SER A 93 -2.83 -4.21 -1.22
CA SER A 93 -3.83 -4.20 -2.27
C SER A 93 -5.06 -3.43 -1.79
N VAL A 94 -5.49 -2.44 -2.57
CA VAL A 94 -6.71 -1.66 -2.31
C VAL A 94 -7.72 -1.95 -3.42
N ALA A 95 -8.85 -2.55 -3.04
CA ALA A 95 -9.93 -2.89 -3.95
C ALA A 95 -11.06 -1.88 -3.86
N PHE A 96 -11.50 -1.39 -5.02
CA PHE A 96 -12.65 -0.50 -5.17
C PHE A 96 -13.82 -1.26 -5.76
N ASP A 97 -14.99 -1.12 -5.14
CA ASP A 97 -16.27 -1.50 -5.72
C ASP A 97 -16.95 -0.22 -6.21
N GLY A 98 -16.99 -0.03 -7.54
CA GLY A 98 -17.39 1.27 -8.10
C GLY A 98 -16.42 2.39 -7.68
N ASP A 99 -16.91 3.41 -6.96
CA ASP A 99 -16.12 4.53 -6.45
C ASP A 99 -15.74 4.39 -4.97
N ASP A 100 -16.27 3.38 -4.28
CA ASP A 100 -16.05 3.14 -2.86
C ASP A 100 -14.95 2.10 -2.64
N ILE A 101 -14.21 2.25 -1.53
CA ILE A 101 -13.20 1.25 -1.15
C ILE A 101 -13.88 0.10 -0.43
N SER A 102 -13.77 -1.08 -1.03
CA SER A 102 -14.37 -2.31 -0.52
C SER A 102 -13.44 -3.01 0.46
N LYS A 103 -12.12 -3.04 0.16
CA LYS A 103 -11.16 -3.79 0.96
C LYS A 103 -9.73 -3.26 0.86
N ILE A 104 -8.99 -3.39 1.96
CA ILE A 104 -7.53 -3.25 2.01
C ILE A 104 -6.95 -4.56 2.55
N THR A 105 -5.97 -5.13 1.86
CA THR A 105 -5.31 -6.37 2.26
C THR A 105 -3.81 -6.29 2.06
N MET A 106 -3.07 -7.07 2.85
CA MET A 106 -1.67 -7.36 2.59
C MET A 106 -1.60 -8.72 1.86
N GLU A 107 -0.89 -8.76 0.73
CA GLU A 107 -0.69 -9.97 -0.08
C GLU A 107 0.82 -10.20 -0.32
N SER A 108 1.22 -11.42 -0.67
CA SER A 108 2.61 -11.86 -0.87
C SER A 108 2.79 -12.70 -2.13
#